data_AF-A0AAU1SCQ8-F1
#
_entry.id   AF-A0AAU1SCQ8-F1
#
_cell.length_a   1.000
_cell.length_b   1.000
_cell.length_c   1.000
_cell.angle_alpha   90.00
_cell.angle_beta   90.00
_cell.angle_gamma   90.00
#
_symmetry.space_group_name_H-M   'P 1'
#
loop_
_entity.id
_entity.type
_entity.pdbx_description
1 polymer ?
#
loop_
_entity_poly.entity_id
_entity_poly.type
_entity_poly.pdbx_seq_one_letter_code
_entity_poly.pdbx_strand_id
1 'polypeptide(L)'
;MTGRPWWAANEGLAFVLELAALVCLSWWGFHTGGDSTILKLLPAFAFPALAIALWGLFAAPRARIRLPLAGVLAVKAVVLGGGAFGLYRVGHPAGAVALAVVMVANTALAETFRHKPAPGKRHPRPRADEAAERDG
;
A
#
# COMPACT_ATOMS: atom_id res chain seq x y z
N MET A 1 7.36 -2.35 22.75
CA MET A 1 7.55 -1.47 21.58
C MET A 1 9.02 -1.49 21.18
N THR A 2 9.47 -2.56 20.54
CA THR A 2 10.80 -2.62 19.90
C THR A 2 10.62 -3.19 18.50
N GLY A 3 9.70 -2.55 17.77
CA GLY A 3 9.67 -2.66 16.32
C GLY A 3 10.92 -1.96 15.80
N ARG A 4 11.60 -2.56 14.82
CA ARG A 4 12.80 -1.98 14.23
C ARG A 4 12.49 -0.55 13.80
N PRO A 5 13.21 0.50 14.27
CA PRO A 5 12.81 1.90 14.08
C PRO A 5 12.68 2.29 12.59
N TRP A 6 13.47 1.65 11.72
CA TRP A 6 13.37 1.82 10.27
C TRP A 6 12.06 1.29 9.68
N TRP A 7 11.42 0.27 10.27
CA TRP A 7 10.11 -0.22 9.84
C TRP A 7 9.04 0.83 10.12
N ALA A 8 9.05 1.40 11.33
CA ALA A 8 8.12 2.46 11.70
C ALA A 8 8.30 3.71 10.80
N ALA A 9 9.55 4.06 10.46
CA ALA A 9 9.84 5.13 9.51
C ALA A 9 9.29 4.82 8.11
N ASN A 10 9.43 3.59 7.61
CA ASN A 10 8.89 3.18 6.32
C ASN A 10 7.34 3.23 6.29
N GLU A 11 6.67 2.75 7.34
CA GLU A 11 5.21 2.84 7.44
C GLU A 11 4.73 4.30 7.56
N GLY A 12 5.46 5.13 8.30
CA GLY A 12 5.19 6.57 8.39
C GLY A 12 5.34 7.27 7.04
N LEU A 13 6.40 6.95 6.30
CA LEU A 13 6.60 7.46 4.94
C LEU A 13 5.49 6.98 4.00
N ALA A 14 5.11 5.70 4.07
CA ALA A 14 4.00 5.15 3.31
C ALA A 14 2.71 5.94 3.55
N PHE A 15 2.41 6.24 4.82
CA PHE A 15 1.24 7.02 5.19
C PHE A 15 1.26 8.45 4.62
N VAL A 16 2.41 9.13 4.67
CA VAL A 16 2.56 10.46 4.06
C VAL A 16 2.35 10.42 2.55
N LEU A 17 2.89 9.40 1.88
CA LEU A 17 2.69 9.21 0.43
C LEU A 17 1.21 8.95 0.10
N GLU A 18 0.52 8.17 0.92
CA GLU A 18 -0.93 7.92 0.79
C GLU A 18 -1.73 9.23 0.88
N LEU A 19 -1.44 10.07 1.87
CA LEU A 19 -2.07 11.39 1.99
C LEU A 19 -1.75 12.29 0.79
N ALA A 20 -0.48 12.32 0.36
CA ALA A 20 -0.07 13.11 -0.79
C ALA A 20 -0.78 12.68 -2.08
N ALA A 21 -0.97 11.38 -2.29
CA ALA A 21 -1.71 10.86 -3.44
C ALA A 21 -3.19 11.26 -3.41
N LEU A 22 -3.85 11.22 -2.24
CA LEU A 22 -5.23 11.70 -2.10
C LEU A 22 -5.34 13.19 -2.43
N VAL A 23 -4.40 14.01 -1.96
CA VAL A 23 -4.37 15.45 -2.31
C VAL A 23 -4.19 15.65 -3.81
N CYS A 24 -3.28 14.90 -4.45
CA CYS A 24 -3.07 14.97 -5.90
C CYS A 24 -4.30 14.53 -6.69
N LEU A 25 -5.00 13.49 -6.24
CA LEU A 25 -6.27 13.01 -6.83
C LEU A 25 -7.36 14.09 -6.74
N SER A 26 -7.53 14.71 -5.57
CA SER A 26 -8.48 15.80 -5.38
C SER A 26 -8.14 17.00 -6.26
N TRP A 27 -6.86 17.38 -6.31
CA TRP A 27 -6.37 18.50 -7.12
C TRP A 27 -6.60 18.25 -8.60
N TRP A 28 -6.27 17.05 -9.08
CA TRP A 28 -6.54 16.65 -10.45
C TRP A 28 -8.03 16.65 -10.75
N GLY A 29 -8.86 16.09 -9.86
CA GLY A 29 -10.32 16.15 -9.99
C GLY A 29 -10.82 17.58 -10.17
N PHE A 30 -10.33 18.52 -9.34
CA PHE A 30 -10.66 19.94 -9.47
C PHE A 30 -10.27 20.53 -10.83
N HIS A 31 -9.11 20.15 -11.38
CA HIS A 31 -8.66 20.59 -12.70
C HIS A 31 -9.39 19.90 -13.87
N THR A 32 -10.08 18.79 -13.61
CA THR A 32 -10.81 18.03 -14.63
C THR A 32 -12.22 18.58 -14.83
N GLY A 33 -12.79 19.22 -13.79
CA GLY A 33 -14.04 19.96 -13.93
C GLY A 33 -13.85 21.20 -14.79
N GLY A 34 -14.68 21.37 -15.81
CA GLY A 34 -14.68 22.57 -16.66
C GLY A 34 -15.01 23.86 -15.91
N ASP A 35 -15.51 24.89 -16.58
CA ASP A 35 -15.56 26.25 -16.00
C ASP A 35 -16.50 26.43 -14.79
N SER A 36 -17.48 25.55 -14.61
CA SER A 36 -18.40 25.62 -13.48
C SER A 36 -17.76 25.11 -12.18
N THR A 37 -17.86 25.91 -11.11
CA THR A 37 -17.40 25.55 -9.75
C THR A 37 -17.96 24.21 -9.29
N ILE A 38 -19.23 23.91 -9.58
CA ILE A 38 -19.86 22.62 -9.23
C ILE A 38 -19.19 21.46 -9.98
N LEU A 39 -18.91 21.65 -11.27
CA LEU A 39 -18.26 20.62 -12.09
C LEU A 39 -16.80 20.39 -11.69
N LYS A 40 -16.15 21.34 -11.01
CA LYS A 40 -14.82 21.19 -10.39
C LYS A 40 -14.88 20.45 -9.05
N LEU A 41 -15.80 20.84 -8.17
CA LEU A 41 -15.90 20.26 -6.84
C LEU A 41 -16.36 18.80 -6.88
N LEU A 42 -17.26 18.44 -7.79
CA LEU A 42 -17.77 17.08 -7.90
C LEU A 42 -16.65 16.02 -8.09
N PRO A 43 -15.80 16.08 -9.12
CA PRO A 43 -14.67 15.16 -9.29
C PRO A 43 -13.59 15.33 -8.20
N ALA A 44 -13.37 16.56 -7.70
CA ALA A 44 -12.42 16.81 -6.62
C ALA A 44 -12.76 16.05 -5.34
N PHE A 45 -14.05 15.81 -5.05
CA PHE A 45 -14.48 14.99 -3.92
C PHE A 45 -14.76 13.53 -4.30
N ALA A 46 -15.26 13.27 -5.51
CA ALA A 46 -15.61 11.91 -5.93
C ALA A 46 -14.37 11.00 -6.03
N PHE A 47 -13.26 11.49 -6.58
CA PHE A 47 -12.03 10.71 -6.70
C PHE A 47 -11.41 10.30 -5.35
N PRO A 48 -11.14 11.22 -4.40
CA PRO A 48 -10.62 10.82 -3.09
C PRO A 48 -11.64 9.99 -2.30
N ALA A 49 -12.94 10.26 -2.42
CA ALA A 49 -13.96 9.44 -1.75
C ALA A 49 -13.95 7.98 -2.26
N LEU A 50 -13.83 7.78 -3.57
CA LEU A 50 -13.71 6.46 -4.16
C LEU A 50 -12.42 5.75 -3.72
N ALA A 51 -11.30 6.49 -3.69
CA ALA A 51 -10.03 5.98 -3.20
C ALA A 51 -10.13 5.52 -1.73
N ILE A 52 -10.70 6.36 -0.85
CA ILE A 52 -10.92 6.04 0.57
C ILE A 52 -11.85 4.82 0.72
N ALA A 53 -12.91 4.74 -0.08
CA ALA A 53 -13.84 3.61 -0.04
C ALA A 53 -13.17 2.29 -0.45
N LEU A 54 -12.42 2.29 -1.57
CA LEU A 54 -11.64 1.12 -2.00
C LEU A 54 -10.63 0.71 -0.92
N TRP A 55 -9.95 1.69 -0.33
CA TRP A 55 -8.97 1.44 0.70
C TRP A 55 -9.59 0.87 1.98
N GLY A 56 -10.72 1.43 2.44
CA GLY A 56 -11.48 0.94 3.58
C GLY A 56 -12.05 -0.46 3.37
N LEU A 57 -12.43 -0.80 2.14
CA LEU A 57 -13.01 -2.09 1.81
C LEU A 57 -11.96 -3.21 1.77
N PHE A 58 -10.77 -2.91 1.26
CA PHE A 58 -9.80 -3.93 0.85
C PHE A 58 -8.43 -3.85 1.54
N ALA A 59 -7.98 -2.66 1.94
CA ALA A 59 -6.62 -2.41 2.40
C ALA A 59 -6.51 -1.99 3.88
N ALA A 60 -7.63 -1.61 4.52
CA ALA A 60 -7.64 -1.23 5.93
C ALA A 60 -7.31 -2.42 6.86
N PRO A 61 -6.74 -2.18 8.06
CA PRO A 61 -6.50 -3.24 9.06
C PRO A 61 -7.75 -4.02 9.45
N ARG A 62 -8.92 -3.37 9.37
CA ARG A 62 -10.26 -3.96 9.56
C ARG A 62 -11.04 -4.04 8.24
N ALA A 63 -10.35 -4.22 7.11
CA ALA A 63 -10.97 -4.36 5.80
C ALA A 63 -12.10 -5.38 5.83
N ARG A 64 -13.24 -5.00 5.26
CA ARG A 64 -14.44 -5.84 5.23
C ARG A 64 -14.21 -7.09 4.36
N ILE A 65 -13.38 -6.95 3.32
CA ILE A 65 -12.97 -8.02 2.42
C ILE A 65 -11.47 -8.26 2.63
N ARG A 66 -11.12 -9.45 3.14
CA ARG A 66 -9.71 -9.84 3.32
C ARG A 66 -9.12 -10.29 2.00
N LEU A 67 -8.31 -9.42 1.38
CA LEU A 67 -7.52 -9.79 0.20
C LEU A 67 -6.17 -10.39 0.61
N PRO A 68 -5.57 -11.25 -0.24
CA PRO A 68 -4.16 -11.58 -0.12
C PRO A 68 -3.32 -10.30 -0.26
N LEU A 69 -2.07 -10.35 0.21
CA LEU A 69 -1.16 -9.21 0.20
C LEU A 69 -1.06 -8.53 -1.18
N ALA A 70 -1.00 -9.32 -2.25
CA ALA A 70 -1.01 -8.82 -3.63
C ALA A 70 -2.24 -7.95 -3.95
N GLY A 71 -3.43 -8.32 -3.46
CA GLY A 71 -4.65 -7.53 -3.65
C GLY A 71 -4.62 -6.19 -2.90
N VAL A 72 -4.07 -6.17 -1.69
CA VAL A 72 -3.86 -4.94 -0.91
C VAL A 72 -2.87 -4.01 -1.63
N LEU A 73 -1.78 -4.57 -2.15
CA LEU A 73 -0.79 -3.84 -2.93
C LEU A 73 -1.37 -3.28 -4.23
N ALA A 74 -2.24 -4.04 -4.91
CA ALA A 74 -2.93 -3.57 -6.10
C ALA A 74 -3.83 -2.35 -5.81
N VAL A 75 -4.62 -2.38 -4.73
CA VAL A 75 -5.46 -1.24 -4.33
C VAL A 75 -4.60 -0.01 -4.01
N LYS A 76 -3.49 -0.20 -3.28
CA LYS A 76 -2.54 0.89 -3.03
C LYS A 76 -1.97 1.44 -4.35
N ALA A 77 -1.55 0.58 -5.27
CA ALA A 77 -1.02 0.98 -6.56
C ALA A 77 -2.03 1.78 -7.39
N VAL A 78 -3.32 1.43 -7.34
CA VAL A 78 -4.38 2.19 -8.01
C VAL A 78 -4.56 3.59 -7.40
N VAL A 79 -4.61 3.71 -6.07
CA VAL A 79 -4.77 5.00 -5.39
C VAL A 79 -3.55 5.90 -5.61
N LEU A 80 -2.35 5.35 -5.40
CA LEU A 80 -1.10 6.10 -5.49
C LEU A 80 -0.70 6.39 -6.94
N GLY A 81 -0.94 5.44 -7.85
CA GLY A 81 -0.80 5.63 -9.28
C GLY A 81 -1.80 6.64 -9.83
N GLY A 82 -3.04 6.65 -9.32
CA GLY A 82 -4.04 7.69 -9.64
C GLY A 82 -3.59 9.08 -9.20
N GLY A 83 -2.98 9.21 -8.03
CA GLY A 83 -2.38 10.47 -7.55
C GLY A 83 -1.23 10.94 -8.44
N ALA A 84 -0.29 10.06 -8.78
CA ALA A 84 0.81 10.37 -9.70
C ALA A 84 0.31 10.77 -11.09
N PHE A 85 -0.67 10.04 -11.63
CA PHE A 85 -1.31 10.36 -12.90
C PHE A 85 -1.98 11.73 -12.87
N GLY A 86 -2.70 12.03 -11.79
CA GLY A 86 -3.32 13.33 -11.60
C GLY A 86 -2.30 14.46 -11.59
N LEU A 87 -1.20 14.28 -10.86
CA LEU A 87 -0.11 15.26 -10.80
C LEU A 87 0.56 15.49 -12.16
N TYR A 88 0.74 14.42 -12.94
CA TYR A 88 1.21 14.50 -14.33
C TYR A 88 0.25 15.30 -15.20
N ARG A 89 -1.07 15.05 -15.10
CA ARG A 89 -2.11 15.75 -15.88
C ARG A 89 -2.23 17.23 -15.53
N VAL A 90 -1.86 17.61 -14.32
CA VAL A 90 -1.82 19.00 -13.84
C VAL A 90 -0.51 19.71 -14.24
N GLY A 91 0.37 19.05 -15.01
CA GLY A 91 1.56 19.68 -15.57
C GLY A 91 2.81 19.61 -14.68
N HIS A 92 2.81 18.71 -13.68
CA HIS A 92 3.95 18.52 -12.78
C HIS A 92 4.60 17.13 -12.99
N PRO A 93 5.20 16.85 -14.16
CA PRO A 93 5.71 15.52 -14.51
C PRO A 93 6.86 15.07 -13.61
N ALA A 94 7.76 15.99 -13.23
CA ALA A 94 8.86 15.67 -12.31
C ALA A 94 8.34 15.23 -10.93
N GLY A 95 7.30 15.90 -10.41
CA GLY A 95 6.65 15.52 -9.17
C GLY A 95 5.94 14.17 -9.27
N ALA A 96 5.30 13.88 -10.40
CA ALA A 96 4.65 12.59 -10.65
C ALA A 96 5.65 11.43 -10.65
N VAL A 97 6.80 11.62 -11.32
CA VAL A 97 7.90 10.64 -11.34
C VAL A 97 8.49 10.46 -9.94
N ALA A 98 8.75 11.55 -9.22
CA ALA A 98 9.27 11.48 -7.85
C ALA A 98 8.32 10.69 -6.93
N LEU A 99 7.01 11.00 -6.97
CA LEU A 99 5.99 10.29 -6.20
C LEU A 99 5.98 8.79 -6.54
N ALA A 100 6.00 8.44 -7.83
CA ALA A 100 6.02 7.06 -8.29
C ALA A 100 7.28 6.30 -7.86
N VAL A 101 8.47 6.92 -7.97
CA VAL A 101 9.75 6.31 -7.58
C VAL A 101 9.79 6.06 -6.08
N VAL A 102 9.43 7.06 -5.27
CA VAL A 102 9.44 6.94 -3.80
C VAL A 102 8.43 5.87 -3.35
N MET A 103 7.27 5.82 -4.00
CA MET A 103 6.24 4.80 -3.78
C MET A 103 6.77 3.39 -4.05
N VAL A 104 7.37 3.16 -5.22
CA VAL A 104 7.94 1.86 -5.60
C VAL A 104 9.05 1.44 -4.63
N ALA A 105 9.95 2.36 -4.28
CA ALA A 105 11.03 2.09 -3.34
C ALA A 105 10.50 1.70 -1.96
N ASN A 106 9.53 2.45 -1.43
CA ASN A 106 8.91 2.20 -0.13
C ASN A 106 8.17 0.84 -0.09
N THR A 107 7.45 0.49 -1.16
CA THR A 107 6.77 -0.80 -1.26
C THR A 107 7.75 -1.97 -1.41
N ALA A 108 8.78 -1.83 -2.25
CA ALA A 108 9.80 -2.86 -2.43
C ALA A 108 10.55 -3.14 -1.13
N LEU A 109 10.86 -2.10 -0.35
CA LEU A 109 11.50 -2.24 0.95
C LEU A 109 10.59 -3.02 1.91
N ALA A 110 9.30 -2.67 1.99
CA ALA A 110 8.34 -3.36 2.85
C ALA A 110 8.19 -4.87 2.49
N GLU A 111 8.14 -5.20 1.20
CA GLU A 111 7.90 -6.58 0.74
C GLU A 111 9.10 -7.50 0.97
N THR A 112 10.32 -7.00 0.73
CA THR A 112 11.56 -7.76 0.91
C THR A 112 11.70 -8.30 2.35
N PHE A 113 11.19 -7.56 3.34
CA PHE A 113 11.27 -7.97 4.74
C PHE A 113 10.09 -8.81 5.24
N ARG A 114 8.95 -8.79 4.54
CA ARG A 114 7.81 -9.69 4.84
C ARG A 114 8.11 -11.14 4.46
N HIS A 115 9.02 -11.36 3.50
CA HIS A 115 9.33 -12.67 2.96
C HIS A 115 10.50 -13.43 3.61
N LYS A 116 11.08 -12.99 4.75
CA LYS A 116 12.01 -13.88 5.48
C LYS A 116 11.21 -14.97 6.20
N PRO A 117 11.29 -16.25 5.78
CA PRO A 117 10.70 -17.32 6.56
C PRO A 117 11.39 -17.33 7.92
N ALA A 118 10.63 -17.46 9.00
CA ALA A 118 11.22 -17.82 10.29
C ALA A 118 12.08 -19.07 10.05
N PRO A 119 13.31 -19.18 10.59
CA PRO A 119 14.07 -20.42 10.50
C PRO A 119 13.14 -21.52 10.98
N GLY A 120 12.76 -22.42 10.06
CA GLY A 120 11.76 -23.44 10.33
C GLY A 120 12.15 -24.14 11.61
N LYS A 121 11.23 -24.24 12.57
CA LYS A 121 11.44 -25.05 13.76
C LYS A 121 11.90 -26.42 13.26
N ARG A 122 13.19 -26.74 13.42
CA ARG A 122 13.66 -28.09 13.15
C ARG A 122 12.83 -28.98 14.06
N HIS A 123 11.95 -29.79 13.49
CA HIS A 123 11.39 -30.89 14.24
C HIS A 123 12.58 -31.73 14.72
N PRO A 124 12.74 -31.93 16.03
CA PRO A 124 13.73 -32.88 16.53
C PRO A 124 13.52 -34.20 15.78
N ARG A 125 14.55 -34.70 15.11
CA ARG A 125 14.48 -36.07 14.56
C ARG A 125 14.18 -37.00 15.74
N PRO A 126 13.25 -37.97 15.60
CA PRO A 126 13.06 -39.00 16.61
C PRO A 126 14.41 -39.59 16.94
N ARG A 127 14.72 -39.64 18.23
CA ARG A 127 15.97 -40.19 18.71
C ARG A 127 15.90 -41.71 18.41
N ALA A 128 17.00 -42.34 18.01
CA ALA A 128 16.99 -43.69 17.41
C ALA A 128 16.36 -44.77 18.33
N ASP A 129 16.36 -44.51 19.64
CA ASP A 129 15.67 -45.21 20.71
C ASP A 129 14.13 -45.20 20.56
N GLU A 130 13.52 -44.08 20.17
CA GLU A 130 12.07 -43.95 20.01
C GLU A 130 11.53 -44.64 18.74
N ALA A 131 12.39 -44.82 17.73
CA ALA A 131 12.03 -45.57 16.52
C ALA A 131 12.05 -47.08 16.77
N ALA A 132 12.98 -47.56 17.60
CA ALA A 132 13.08 -48.97 17.97
C ALA A 132 11.92 -49.44 18.87
N GLU A 133 11.37 -48.56 19.71
CA GLU A 133 10.26 -48.88 20.62
C GLU A 133 8.88 -48.85 19.93
N ARG A 134 8.77 -48.26 18.73
CA ARG A 134 7.52 -48.26 17.95
C ARG A 134 7.35 -49.49 17.05
N ASP A 135 8.46 -50.17 16.76
CA ASP A 135 8.52 -51.29 15.82
C ASP A 135 8.62 -52.66 16.54
N GLY A 136 8.53 -52.70 17.87
CA GLY A 136 8.51 -53.90 18.72
C GLY A 136 7.17 -54.11 19.41
#